data_AF-A0AAV0BFL0-F1
#
_entry.id   AF-A0AAV0BFL0-F1
#
_cell.length_a   1.000
_cell.length_b   1.000
_cell.length_c   1.000
_cell.angle_alpha   90.00
_cell.angle_beta   90.00
_cell.angle_gamma   90.00
#
_symmetry.space_group_name_H-M   'P 1'
#
loop_
_entity.id
_entity.type
_entity.pdbx_description
1 polymer ?
#
loop_
_entity_poly.entity_id
_entity_poly.type
_entity_poly.pdbx_seq_one_letter_code
_entity_poly.pdbx_strand_id
1 'polypeptide(L)'
;MLTYCLALVILADQPVELQKGCAVSFKDLLDRKYAPPLSLRDFEEYLLHVEYAPENLSFYLWLRKYDSLYKQWEAETGDVRGLNLPEKLSETFNKALAQYFDGGPLELNISAQAQLELAKSIQDSSNPAIFKPVISEVTEMLEQSKSRWLAMYSSTMITKR
;
A
#
# COMPACT_ATOMS: atom_id res chain seq x y z
N MET A 1 8.69 14.75 -47.91
CA MET A 1 9.38 13.74 -47.09
C MET A 1 10.09 14.46 -45.95
N LEU A 2 9.75 14.07 -44.72
CA LEU A 2 10.55 14.18 -43.49
C LEU A 2 10.92 15.58 -42.97
N THR A 3 10.03 16.16 -42.16
CA THR A 3 10.39 17.12 -41.10
C THR A 3 9.63 16.78 -39.83
N TYR A 4 9.99 15.69 -39.15
CA TYR A 4 9.69 15.43 -37.73
C TYR A 4 10.53 14.22 -37.31
N CYS A 5 11.69 14.40 -36.67
CA CYS A 5 12.30 13.31 -35.89
C CYS A 5 13.51 13.64 -34.98
N LEU A 6 13.87 14.90 -34.72
CA LEU A 6 15.12 15.18 -33.98
C LEU A 6 14.95 16.12 -32.77
N ALA A 7 13.91 15.93 -31.96
CA ALA A 7 13.75 16.72 -30.73
C ALA A 7 13.21 15.94 -29.50
N LEU A 8 13.27 14.60 -29.47
CA LEU A 8 12.70 13.82 -28.35
C LEU A 8 13.60 12.67 -27.84
N VAL A 9 14.94 12.83 -27.85
CA VAL A 9 15.85 11.78 -27.32
C VAL A 9 16.90 12.35 -26.36
N ILE A 10 16.62 13.43 -25.63
CA ILE A 10 17.58 13.91 -24.61
C ILE A 10 16.85 14.41 -23.36
N LEU A 11 16.16 13.54 -22.62
CA LEU A 11 15.76 13.80 -21.22
C LEU A 11 15.59 12.50 -20.40
N ALA A 12 16.33 11.43 -20.69
CA ALA A 12 16.21 10.17 -19.94
C ALA A 12 17.53 9.58 -19.44
N ASP A 13 18.60 10.37 -19.42
CA ASP A 13 19.90 9.91 -18.90
C ASP A 13 20.52 10.96 -17.97
N GLN A 14 19.77 11.30 -16.91
CA GLN A 14 20.38 11.89 -15.73
C GLN A 14 20.45 10.78 -14.69
N PRO A 15 21.65 10.36 -14.24
CA PRO A 15 21.74 9.54 -13.06
C PRO A 15 21.11 10.35 -11.93
N VAL A 16 19.96 9.91 -11.44
CA VAL A 16 19.37 10.43 -10.21
C VAL A 16 20.35 10.04 -9.12
N GLU A 17 21.35 10.89 -8.87
CA GLU A 17 22.12 10.86 -7.65
C GLU A 17 21.11 11.02 -6.54
N LEU A 18 20.78 9.90 -5.89
CA LEU A 18 20.10 9.90 -4.61
C LEU A 18 20.84 10.90 -3.74
N GLN A 19 20.21 12.04 -3.46
CA GLN A 19 20.73 13.01 -2.51
C GLN A 19 21.06 12.22 -1.25
N LYS A 20 22.37 12.03 -1.00
CA LYS A 20 22.89 11.32 0.16
C LYS A 20 22.26 11.97 1.39
N GLY A 21 21.29 11.30 2.01
CA GLY A 21 20.61 11.76 3.22
C GLY A 21 19.13 12.16 3.07
N CYS A 22 18.48 12.01 1.91
CA CYS A 22 17.03 12.23 1.84
C CYS A 22 16.30 11.05 2.51
N ALA A 23 15.76 11.26 3.71
CA ALA A 23 14.93 10.26 4.37
C ALA A 23 13.64 10.07 3.55
N VAL A 24 13.45 8.88 2.97
CA VAL A 24 12.23 8.56 2.23
C VAL A 24 11.08 8.38 3.21
N SER A 25 10.16 9.33 3.19
CA SER A 25 8.94 9.30 4.00
C SER A 25 7.98 8.27 3.44
N PHE A 26 7.50 7.35 4.29
CA PHE A 26 6.55 6.31 3.87
C PHE A 26 5.24 6.93 3.38
N LYS A 27 4.79 7.99 4.04
CA LYS A 27 3.63 8.77 3.59
C LYS A 27 3.83 9.32 2.18
N ASP A 28 4.98 9.94 1.91
CA ASP A 28 5.26 10.54 0.60
C ASP A 28 5.45 9.48 -0.49
N LEU A 29 5.95 8.29 -0.13
CA LEU A 29 6.01 7.12 -1.00
C LEU A 29 4.61 6.65 -1.40
N LEU A 30 3.70 6.48 -0.43
CA LEU A 30 2.31 6.12 -0.66
C LEU A 30 1.52 7.18 -1.46
N ASP A 31 1.93 8.44 -1.34
CA ASP A 31 1.39 9.57 -2.09
C ASP A 31 2.04 9.74 -3.47
N ARG A 32 2.89 8.77 -3.90
CA ARG A 32 3.54 8.73 -5.22
C ARG A 32 4.38 9.98 -5.52
N LYS A 33 4.98 10.60 -4.51
CA LYS A 33 5.78 11.82 -4.67
C LYS A 33 7.18 11.56 -5.20
N TYR A 34 7.65 10.32 -5.13
CA TYR A 34 8.95 9.91 -5.65
C TYR A 34 8.83 9.31 -7.05
N ALA A 35 9.83 9.57 -7.88
CA ALA A 35 9.98 9.00 -9.23
C ALA A 35 10.98 7.82 -9.21
N PRO A 36 11.05 7.01 -10.28
CA PRO A 36 12.06 5.95 -10.38
C PRO A 36 13.47 6.48 -10.12
N PRO A 37 14.33 5.73 -9.39
CA PRO A 37 14.17 4.33 -8.91
C PRO A 37 13.53 4.18 -7.51
N LEU A 38 12.94 5.24 -6.94
CA LEU A 38 12.33 5.24 -5.61
C LEU A 38 10.82 5.46 -5.64
N SER A 39 10.16 5.18 -6.76
CA SER A 39 8.72 5.33 -6.86
C SER A 39 7.97 4.27 -6.03
N LEU A 40 6.67 4.50 -5.80
CA LEU A 40 5.81 3.48 -5.20
C LEU A 40 5.83 2.16 -5.98
N ARG A 41 6.00 2.24 -7.32
CA ARG A 41 6.08 1.07 -8.18
C ARG A 41 7.36 0.27 -7.93
N ASP A 42 8.49 0.96 -7.76
CA ASP A 42 9.76 0.30 -7.45
C ASP A 42 9.71 -0.41 -6.07
N PHE A 43 8.99 0.17 -5.11
CA PHE A 43 8.77 -0.47 -3.81
C PHE A 43 7.82 -1.68 -3.92
N GLU A 44 6.76 -1.58 -4.70
CA GLU A 44 5.87 -2.71 -4.98
C GLU A 44 6.63 -3.87 -5.66
N GLU A 45 7.49 -3.58 -6.63
CA GLU A 45 8.32 -4.59 -7.28
C GLU A 45 9.32 -5.21 -6.32
N TYR A 46 9.90 -4.43 -5.41
CA TYR A 46 10.71 -4.98 -4.32
C TYR A 46 9.92 -5.95 -3.42
N LEU A 47 8.72 -5.58 -3.01
CA LEU A 47 7.86 -6.45 -2.20
C LEU A 47 7.49 -7.72 -2.96
N LEU A 48 7.24 -7.63 -4.26
CA LEU A 48 6.83 -8.77 -5.09
C LEU A 48 7.99 -9.73 -5.40
N HIS A 49 9.19 -9.20 -5.70
CA HIS A 49 10.30 -9.98 -6.24
C HIS A 49 11.41 -10.29 -5.21
N VAL A 50 11.46 -9.55 -4.10
CA VAL A 50 12.53 -9.70 -3.09
C VAL A 50 11.97 -10.16 -1.74
N GLU A 51 10.97 -9.47 -1.19
CA GLU A 51 10.41 -9.83 0.13
C GLU A 51 9.22 -10.80 0.06
N TYR A 52 8.65 -11.01 -1.12
CA TYR A 52 7.47 -11.84 -1.36
C TYR A 52 6.28 -11.50 -0.43
N ALA A 53 6.11 -10.22 -0.13
CA ALA A 53 5.04 -9.70 0.75
C ALA A 53 4.22 -8.54 0.12
N PRO A 54 3.80 -8.62 -1.16
CA PRO A 54 3.03 -7.55 -1.82
C PRO A 54 1.64 -7.35 -1.20
N GLU A 55 1.09 -8.36 -0.53
CA GLU A 55 -0.22 -8.34 0.12
C GLU A 55 -0.35 -7.23 1.17
N ASN A 56 0.73 -6.93 1.89
CA ASN A 56 0.76 -5.85 2.88
C ASN A 56 0.47 -4.49 2.24
N LEU A 57 1.13 -4.18 1.13
CA LEU A 57 0.93 -2.91 0.41
C LEU A 57 -0.45 -2.88 -0.26
N SER A 58 -0.86 -3.99 -0.87
CA SER A 58 -2.16 -4.12 -1.50
C SER A 58 -3.31 -3.90 -0.51
N PHE A 59 -3.25 -4.53 0.66
CA PHE A 59 -4.22 -4.35 1.74
C PHE A 59 -4.25 -2.90 2.23
N TYR A 60 -3.08 -2.30 2.48
CA TYR A 60 -2.99 -0.90 2.92
C TYR A 60 -3.69 0.05 1.94
N LEU A 61 -3.40 -0.09 0.63
CA LEU A 61 -3.98 0.75 -0.40
C LEU A 61 -5.49 0.51 -0.57
N TRP A 62 -5.93 -0.74 -0.44
CA TRP A 62 -7.35 -1.09 -0.42
C TRP A 62 -8.06 -0.41 0.76
N LEU A 63 -7.53 -0.53 1.98
CA LEU A 63 -8.17 0.04 3.18
C LEU A 63 -8.24 1.57 3.09
N ARG A 64 -7.19 2.23 2.58
CA ARG A 64 -7.20 3.69 2.34
C ARG A 64 -8.32 4.11 1.38
N LYS A 65 -8.55 3.33 0.32
CA LYS A 65 -9.62 3.57 -0.64
C LYS A 65 -11.00 3.27 -0.03
N TYR A 66 -11.12 2.16 0.68
CA TYR A 66 -12.35 1.76 1.35
C TYR A 66 -12.78 2.80 2.38
N ASP A 67 -11.86 3.29 3.21
CA ASP A 67 -12.12 4.36 4.19
C ASP A 67 -12.64 5.64 3.55
N SER A 68 -12.05 6.07 2.44
CA SER A 68 -12.53 7.25 1.71
C SER A 68 -13.94 7.07 1.17
N LEU A 69 -14.27 5.90 0.62
CA LEU A 69 -15.59 5.63 0.06
C LEU A 69 -16.64 5.47 1.17
N TYR A 70 -16.26 4.82 2.27
CA TYR A 70 -17.11 4.65 3.43
C TYR A 70 -17.48 5.99 4.05
N LYS A 71 -16.51 6.89 4.27
CA LYS A 71 -16.76 8.24 4.80
C LYS A 71 -17.70 9.06 3.94
N GLN A 72 -17.57 8.94 2.61
CA GLN A 72 -18.49 9.62 1.70
C GLN A 72 -19.92 9.10 1.89
N TRP A 73 -20.09 7.78 1.91
CA TRP A 73 -21.40 7.15 2.12
C TRP A 73 -21.99 7.40 3.52
N GLU A 74 -21.16 7.36 4.56
CA GLU A 74 -21.55 7.65 5.95
C GLU A 74 -22.06 9.09 6.08
N ALA A 75 -21.39 10.06 5.43
CA ALA A 75 -21.83 11.45 5.41
C ALA A 75 -23.19 11.65 4.73
N GLU A 76 -23.54 10.80 3.76
CA GLU A 76 -24.81 10.84 3.04
C GLU A 76 -25.96 10.14 3.80
N THR A 77 -25.66 9.08 4.56
CA THR A 77 -26.67 8.21 5.18
C THR A 77 -26.79 8.33 6.69
N GLY A 78 -25.72 8.75 7.38
CA GLY A 78 -25.62 8.73 8.84
C GLY A 78 -25.45 7.34 9.46
N ASP A 79 -25.30 6.26 8.66
CA ASP A 79 -25.05 4.90 9.17
C ASP A 79 -23.57 4.72 9.51
N VAL A 80 -23.24 5.05 10.76
CA VAL A 80 -21.88 4.95 11.31
C VAL A 80 -21.36 3.52 11.38
N ARG A 81 -22.25 2.53 11.50
CA ARG A 81 -21.88 1.11 11.68
C ARG A 81 -21.66 0.38 10.37
N GLY A 82 -22.23 0.84 9.27
CA GLY A 82 -22.05 0.16 7.99
C GLY A 82 -22.90 -1.08 7.89
N LEU A 83 -24.11 -1.07 8.46
CA LEU A 83 -25.03 -2.20 8.42
C LEU A 83 -25.80 -2.25 7.09
N ASN A 84 -25.98 -1.10 6.44
CA ASN A 84 -26.68 -1.00 5.16
C ASN A 84 -25.76 -0.49 4.04
N LEU A 85 -24.62 -1.15 3.85
CA LEU A 85 -23.68 -0.78 2.81
C LEU A 85 -24.32 -0.87 1.41
N PRO A 86 -24.05 0.09 0.51
CA PRO A 86 -24.32 -0.05 -0.90
C PRO A 86 -23.63 -1.28 -1.47
N GLU A 87 -24.24 -1.93 -2.46
CA GLU A 87 -23.77 -3.17 -3.07
C GLU A 87 -22.26 -3.13 -3.37
N LYS A 88 -21.80 -2.08 -4.05
CA LYS A 88 -20.38 -1.91 -4.41
C LYS A 88 -19.45 -1.83 -3.20
N LEU A 89 -19.88 -1.21 -2.09
CA LEU A 89 -19.08 -1.13 -0.86
C LEU A 89 -19.06 -2.45 -0.11
N SER A 90 -20.22 -3.12 -0.02
CA SER A 90 -20.32 -4.46 0.56
C SER A 90 -19.45 -5.47 -0.21
N GLU A 91 -19.47 -5.41 -1.54
CA GLU A 91 -18.63 -6.27 -2.38
C GLU A 91 -17.14 -6.09 -2.09
N THR A 92 -16.63 -4.85 -2.08
CA THR A 92 -15.20 -4.62 -1.85
C THR A 92 -14.78 -4.99 -0.43
N PHE A 93 -15.68 -4.85 0.55
CA PHE A 93 -15.47 -5.29 1.93
C PHE A 93 -15.37 -6.83 2.01
N ASN A 94 -16.37 -7.54 1.51
CA ASN A 94 -16.41 -9.00 1.53
C ASN A 94 -15.26 -9.63 0.70
N LYS A 95 -14.93 -9.03 -0.46
CA LYS A 95 -13.78 -9.45 -1.27
C LYS A 95 -12.47 -9.32 -0.48
N ALA A 96 -12.29 -8.24 0.27
CA ALA A 96 -11.08 -8.07 1.09
C ALA A 96 -11.02 -9.08 2.24
N LEU A 97 -12.15 -9.37 2.92
CA LEU A 97 -12.19 -10.41 3.93
C LEU A 97 -11.74 -11.77 3.38
N ALA A 98 -12.32 -12.20 2.25
CA ALA A 98 -11.96 -13.46 1.61
C ALA A 98 -10.54 -13.50 1.02
N GLN A 99 -9.97 -12.33 0.70
CA GLN A 99 -8.66 -12.24 0.07
C GLN A 99 -7.51 -12.27 1.07
N TYR A 100 -7.65 -11.55 2.20
CA TYR A 100 -6.57 -11.24 3.13
C TYR A 100 -6.67 -11.95 4.48
N PHE A 101 -7.78 -12.63 4.77
CA PHE A 101 -8.03 -13.28 6.05
C PHE A 101 -8.58 -14.69 5.87
N ASP A 102 -8.64 -15.45 6.97
CA ASP A 102 -9.23 -16.79 7.05
C ASP A 102 -8.73 -17.77 5.97
N GLY A 103 -7.41 -17.82 5.73
CA GLY A 103 -6.81 -18.68 4.71
C GLY A 103 -6.97 -18.17 3.26
N GLY A 104 -7.26 -16.88 3.09
CA GLY A 104 -7.33 -16.24 1.78
C GLY A 104 -6.02 -16.35 0.98
N PRO A 105 -6.07 -16.21 -0.36
CA PRO A 105 -4.91 -16.37 -1.23
C PRO A 105 -3.79 -15.34 -1.00
N LEU A 106 -4.10 -14.22 -0.33
CA LEU A 106 -3.15 -13.17 0.04
C LEU A 106 -3.23 -12.90 1.55
N GLU A 107 -3.35 -13.97 2.34
CA GLU A 107 -3.48 -13.89 3.80
C GLU A 107 -2.35 -13.07 4.42
N LEU A 108 -2.73 -12.10 5.26
CA LEU A 108 -1.78 -11.21 5.93
C LEU A 108 -1.09 -11.95 7.08
N ASN A 109 0.22 -11.74 7.20
CA ASN A 109 1.01 -12.21 8.33
C ASN A 109 0.85 -11.29 9.56
N ILE A 110 -0.32 -11.32 10.18
CA ILE A 110 -0.65 -10.54 11.38
C ILE A 110 -0.82 -11.45 12.60
N SER A 111 -0.74 -10.85 13.79
CA SER A 111 -0.90 -11.57 15.05
C SER A 111 -2.29 -12.19 15.21
N ALA A 112 -2.35 -13.31 15.94
CA ALA A 112 -3.62 -13.94 16.32
C ALA A 112 -4.53 -13.00 17.11
N GLN A 113 -3.94 -12.04 17.84
CA GLN A 113 -4.69 -11.01 18.56
C GLN A 113 -5.41 -10.06 17.59
N ALA A 114 -4.72 -9.57 16.57
CA ALA A 114 -5.34 -8.70 15.55
C ALA A 114 -6.43 -9.43 14.77
N GLN A 115 -6.22 -10.70 14.42
CA GLN A 115 -7.26 -11.53 13.80
C GLN A 115 -8.48 -11.70 14.70
N LEU A 116 -8.29 -12.00 15.99
CA LEU A 116 -9.39 -12.20 16.94
C LEU A 116 -10.19 -10.91 17.18
N GLU A 117 -9.52 -9.76 17.28
CA GLU A 117 -10.18 -8.46 17.42
C GLU A 117 -11.00 -8.08 16.18
N LEU A 118 -10.45 -8.32 14.99
CA LEU A 118 -11.17 -8.10 13.75
C LEU A 118 -12.39 -9.04 13.67
N ALA A 119 -12.23 -10.34 13.93
CA ALA A 119 -13.29 -11.34 13.84
C ALA A 119 -14.49 -11.02 14.74
N LYS A 120 -14.28 -10.37 15.90
CA LYS A 120 -15.36 -9.88 16.76
C LYS A 120 -16.05 -8.65 16.17
N SER A 121 -15.26 -7.74 15.59
CA SER A 121 -15.75 -6.44 15.11
C SER A 121 -16.54 -6.55 13.81
N ILE A 122 -16.16 -7.47 12.90
CA ILE A 122 -16.85 -7.66 11.61
C ILE A 122 -18.27 -8.20 11.74
N GLN A 123 -18.64 -8.77 12.88
CA GLN A 123 -19.99 -9.29 13.13
C GLN A 123 -21.03 -8.16 13.20
N ASP A 124 -20.62 -7.00 13.70
CA ASP A 124 -21.52 -5.90 14.06
C ASP A 124 -21.21 -4.59 13.33
N SER A 125 -20.17 -4.56 12.48
CA SER A 125 -19.69 -3.35 11.84
C SER A 125 -18.90 -3.61 10.56
N SER A 126 -19.14 -2.78 9.55
CA SER A 126 -18.29 -2.69 8.36
C SER A 126 -17.43 -1.41 8.35
N ASN A 127 -17.42 -0.66 9.46
CA ASN A 127 -16.67 0.59 9.56
C ASN A 127 -15.16 0.34 9.41
N PRO A 128 -14.42 1.10 8.57
CA PRO A 128 -12.98 0.96 8.39
C PRO A 128 -12.16 0.96 9.69
N ALA A 129 -12.65 1.61 10.75
CA ALA A 129 -12.00 1.65 12.06
C ALA A 129 -11.81 0.27 12.70
N ILE A 130 -12.59 -0.74 12.31
CA ILE A 130 -12.42 -2.12 12.80
C ILE A 130 -11.08 -2.74 12.39
N PHE A 131 -10.46 -2.23 11.32
CA PHE A 131 -9.14 -2.69 10.86
C PHE A 131 -7.98 -2.02 11.59
N LYS A 132 -8.21 -1.18 12.60
CA LYS A 132 -7.15 -0.50 13.37
C LYS A 132 -6.03 -1.43 13.88
N PRO A 133 -6.31 -2.59 14.52
CA PRO A 133 -5.23 -3.49 14.94
C PRO A 133 -4.45 -4.05 13.74
N VAL A 134 -5.14 -4.43 12.67
CA VAL A 134 -4.54 -4.96 11.44
C VAL A 134 -3.64 -3.94 10.76
N ILE A 135 -4.15 -2.72 10.52
CA ILE A 135 -3.40 -1.69 9.79
C ILE A 135 -2.18 -1.21 10.57
N SER A 136 -2.21 -1.28 11.91
CA SER A 136 -1.04 -0.96 12.74
C SER A 136 0.11 -1.92 12.44
N GLU A 137 -0.15 -3.23 12.45
CA GLU A 137 0.86 -4.25 12.16
C GLU A 137 1.32 -4.19 10.69
N VAL A 138 0.39 -4.05 9.74
CA VAL A 138 0.73 -3.91 8.31
C VAL A 138 1.59 -2.68 8.06
N THR A 139 1.31 -1.55 8.71
CA THR A 139 2.11 -0.33 8.59
C THR A 139 3.52 -0.55 9.13
N GLU A 140 3.65 -1.23 10.27
CA GLU A 140 4.96 -1.59 10.84
C GLU A 140 5.75 -2.49 9.88
N MET A 141 5.13 -3.54 9.35
CA MET A 141 5.76 -4.43 8.36
C MET A 141 6.24 -3.66 7.12
N LEU A 142 5.42 -2.74 6.58
CA LEU A 142 5.78 -1.95 5.41
C LEU A 142 6.92 -0.96 5.70
N GLU A 143 6.97 -0.34 6.88
CA GLU A 143 8.06 0.54 7.28
C GLU A 143 9.39 -0.23 7.43
N GLN A 144 9.35 -1.44 8.00
CA GLN A 144 10.50 -2.32 8.07
C GLN A 144 10.98 -2.74 6.67
N SER A 145 10.05 -3.11 5.78
CA SER A 145 10.33 -3.48 4.39
C SER A 145 10.97 -2.32 3.63
N LYS A 146 10.41 -1.11 3.75
CA LYS A 146 10.97 0.11 3.18
C LYS A 146 12.39 0.37 3.70
N SER A 147 12.63 0.16 4.99
CA SER A 147 13.97 0.37 5.57
C SER A 147 15.01 -0.58 4.98
N ARG A 148 14.67 -1.87 4.81
CA ARG A 148 15.55 -2.86 4.16
C ARG A 148 15.78 -2.54 2.69
N TRP A 149 14.73 -2.16 1.98
CA TRP A 149 14.78 -1.71 0.59
C TRP A 149 15.76 -0.55 0.36
N LEU A 150 15.69 0.49 1.19
CA LEU A 150 16.58 1.65 1.09
C LEU A 150 18.03 1.33 1.47
N ALA A 151 18.23 0.42 2.44
CA ALA A 151 19.55 -0.07 2.78
C ALA A 151 20.19 -0.85 1.63
N MET A 152 19.41 -1.68 0.93
CA MET A 152 19.85 -2.39 -0.28
C MET A 152 20.27 -1.41 -1.37
N TYR A 153 19.43 -0.42 -1.70
CA TYR A 153 19.74 0.59 -2.72
C TYR A 153 21.00 1.38 -2.41
N SER A 154 21.19 1.78 -1.15
CA SER A 154 22.39 2.47 -0.70
C SER A 154 23.65 1.62 -0.89
N SER A 155 23.53 0.30 -0.69
CA SER A 155 24.64 -0.65 -0.78
C SER A 155 25.02 -0.98 -2.23
N THR A 156 24.04 -1.11 -3.12
CA THR A 156 24.26 -1.35 -4.56
C THR A 156 24.86 -0.15 -5.30
N MET A 157 24.62 1.08 -4.83
CA MET A 157 25.23 2.29 -5.42
C MET A 157 26.70 2.46 -5.00
N ILE A 158 27.12 1.91 -3.85
CA ILE A 158 28.50 2.01 -3.36
C ILE A 158 29.44 1.04 -4.10
N THR A 159 28.94 -0.09 -4.58
CA THR A 159 29.73 -1.18 -5.18
C THR A 159 30.04 -1.01 -6.67
N LYS A 160 29.45 -0.03 -7.36
CA LYS A 160 29.75 0.30 -8.77
C LYS A 160 30.83 1.39 -8.93
N ARG A 161 31.91 1.35 -8.15
CA ARG A 161 33.06 2.25 -8.30
C ARG A 161 34.28 1.52 -8.81
#